data_AF-A0A0W8D8F8-F1
#
_entry.id   AF-A0A0W8D8F8-F1
#
_cell.length_a   1.000
_cell.length_b   1.000
_cell.length_c   1.000
_cell.angle_alpha   90.00
_cell.angle_beta   90.00
_cell.angle_gamma   90.00
#
_symmetry.space_group_name_H-M   'P 1'
#
loop_
_entity.id
_entity.type
_entity.pdbx_description
1 polymer ?
#
loop_
_entity_poly.entity_id
_entity_poly.type
_entity_poly.pdbx_seq_one_letter_code
_entity_poly.pdbx_strand_id
1 'polypeptide(L)'
;MSTPALSGQPQLYIYDHCPFCCRARVALGLKKVKYDVLFLASHDEATPIGLVGSKQAPIFVPVGEKPFPESWDVVNENLAKSPEIVKQVNQLLKELELMLHSNHSVNAELSYDDLDLFGRLRGLTLVKGVEWPTKVREFLEYFSEAGDVPLYDNVVKI
;
A
#
# COMPACT_ATOMS: atom_id res chain seq x y z
N MET A 1 3.93 7.88 -26.43
CA MET A 1 4.55 7.92 -25.09
C MET A 1 5.91 7.26 -25.21
N SER A 2 6.98 8.00 -24.93
CA SER A 2 8.36 7.55 -25.15
C SER A 2 8.76 6.58 -24.04
N THR A 3 9.14 5.35 -24.39
CA THR A 3 9.70 4.37 -23.47
C THR A 3 10.97 4.96 -22.85
N PRO A 4 11.10 5.06 -21.51
CA PRO A 4 12.33 5.57 -20.91
C PRO A 4 13.47 4.60 -21.21
N ALA A 5 14.66 5.13 -21.49
CA ALA A 5 15.85 4.34 -21.78
C ALA A 5 16.13 3.36 -20.63
N LEU A 6 16.20 2.05 -20.95
CA LEU A 6 16.43 0.97 -20.00
C LEU A 6 17.82 1.11 -19.37
N SER A 7 17.87 1.38 -18.06
CA SER A 7 19.08 1.57 -17.26
C SER A 7 19.94 0.29 -17.07
N GLY A 8 19.65 -0.79 -17.80
CA GLY A 8 20.24 -2.12 -17.58
C GLY A 8 19.79 -2.81 -16.29
N GLN A 9 18.91 -2.19 -15.49
CA GLN A 9 18.37 -2.77 -14.25
C GLN A 9 16.96 -3.34 -14.46
N PRO A 10 16.53 -4.29 -13.62
CA PRO A 10 15.13 -4.73 -13.57
C PRO A 10 14.17 -3.55 -13.33
N GLN A 11 12.98 -3.62 -13.94
CA GLN A 11 11.97 -2.57 -13.85
C GLN A 11 10.76 -3.03 -13.04
N LEU A 12 10.30 -2.21 -12.09
CA LEU A 12 9.11 -2.44 -11.28
C LEU A 12 8.05 -1.37 -11.58
N TYR A 13 6.96 -1.77 -12.20
CA TYR A 13 5.83 -0.90 -12.53
C TYR A 13 4.85 -0.86 -11.36
N ILE A 14 4.53 0.34 -10.87
CA ILE A 14 3.71 0.50 -9.67
C ILE A 14 2.66 1.58 -9.81
N TYR A 15 1.56 1.40 -9.08
CA TYR A 15 0.76 2.50 -8.57
C TYR A 15 1.26 2.83 -7.15
N ASP A 16 1.52 4.10 -6.86
CA ASP A 16 2.13 4.50 -5.58
C ASP A 16 1.28 4.10 -4.36
N HIS A 17 -0.05 4.15 -4.50
CA HIS A 17 -1.01 3.81 -3.44
C HIS A 17 -1.26 2.32 -3.26
N CYS A 18 -0.76 1.46 -4.15
CA CYS A 18 -1.10 0.06 -4.13
C CYS A 18 -0.36 -0.69 -2.99
N PRO A 19 -1.08 -1.34 -2.05
CA PRO A 19 -0.46 -2.08 -0.95
C PRO A 19 0.32 -3.30 -1.45
N PHE A 20 -0.05 -3.88 -2.61
CA PHE A 20 0.69 -4.99 -3.22
C PHE A 20 2.02 -4.54 -3.82
N CYS A 21 2.06 -3.35 -4.43
CA CYS A 21 3.30 -2.75 -4.93
C CYS A 21 4.27 -2.42 -3.78
N CYS A 22 3.76 -2.02 -2.61
CA CYS A 22 4.56 -1.78 -1.42
C CYS A 22 5.30 -3.06 -0.97
N ARG A 23 4.61 -4.21 -0.94
CA ARG A 23 5.22 -5.51 -0.57
C ARG A 23 6.43 -5.84 -1.44
N ALA A 24 6.28 -5.68 -2.76
CA ALA A 24 7.36 -5.94 -3.72
C ALA A 24 8.57 -5.04 -3.47
N ARG A 25 8.35 -3.74 -3.25
CA ARG A 25 9.43 -2.78 -2.98
C ARG A 25 10.16 -3.08 -1.68
N VAL A 26 9.43 -3.35 -0.60
CA VAL A 26 10.03 -3.70 0.69
C VAL A 26 10.85 -4.99 0.57
N ALA A 27 10.32 -6.02 -0.09
CA ALA A 27 11.06 -7.27 -0.29
C ALA A 27 12.37 -7.06 -1.07
N LEU A 28 12.33 -6.26 -2.14
CA LEU A 28 13.51 -5.94 -2.95
C LEU A 28 14.52 -5.08 -2.17
N GLY A 29 14.07 -4.11 -1.40
CA GLY A 29 14.89 -3.24 -0.54
C GLY A 29 15.61 -4.04 0.55
N LEU A 30 14.89 -4.89 1.28
CA LEU A 30 15.45 -5.79 2.30
C LEU A 30 16.51 -6.74 1.73
N LYS A 31 16.35 -7.17 0.47
CA LYS A 31 17.32 -7.99 -0.26
C LYS A 31 18.41 -7.18 -0.97
N LYS A 32 18.39 -5.85 -0.85
CA LYS A 32 19.34 -4.92 -1.49
C LYS A 32 19.44 -5.12 -3.01
N VAL A 33 18.33 -5.48 -3.65
CA VAL A 33 18.25 -5.61 -5.11
C VAL A 33 18.16 -4.21 -5.72
N LYS A 34 18.96 -3.93 -6.75
CA LYS A 34 18.88 -2.68 -7.52
C LYS A 34 17.82 -2.83 -8.62
N TYR A 35 16.90 -1.88 -8.72
CA TYR A 35 15.82 -1.87 -9.70
C TYR A 35 15.32 -0.44 -9.94
N ASP A 36 14.73 -0.21 -11.13
CA ASP A 36 14.05 1.04 -11.45
C ASP A 36 12.57 0.96 -11.08
N VAL A 37 12.04 2.02 -10.51
CA VAL A 37 10.60 2.16 -10.24
C VAL A 37 9.97 3.01 -11.34
N LEU A 38 8.97 2.45 -12.02
CA LEU A 38 8.19 3.16 -13.03
C LEU A 38 6.76 3.36 -12.52
N PHE A 39 6.38 4.61 -12.29
CA PHE A 39 5.03 4.95 -11.86
C PHE A 39 4.07 4.88 -13.05
N LEU A 40 3.08 4.00 -12.94
CA LEU A 40 1.96 3.95 -13.86
C LEU A 40 0.95 5.04 -13.49
N ALA A 41 0.44 5.71 -14.51
CA ALA A 41 -0.50 6.77 -14.31
C ALA A 41 -1.92 6.19 -14.18
N SER A 42 -2.56 6.45 -13.04
CA SER A 42 -3.91 5.97 -12.73
C SER A 42 -5.03 6.54 -13.65
N HIS A 43 -4.68 7.40 -14.62
CA HIS A 43 -5.60 8.07 -15.54
C HIS A 43 -5.72 7.37 -16.91
N ASP A 44 -5.10 6.21 -17.11
CA ASP A 44 -5.47 5.33 -18.22
C ASP A 44 -6.87 4.78 -17.95
N GLU A 45 -7.89 5.48 -18.45
CA GLU A 45 -9.29 5.09 -18.33
C GLU A 45 -9.71 4.13 -19.45
N ALA A 46 -9.04 4.22 -20.61
CA ALA A 46 -9.38 3.44 -21.80
C ALA A 46 -9.22 1.93 -21.53
N THR A 47 -8.14 1.54 -20.86
CA THR A 47 -7.86 0.15 -20.51
C THR A 47 -8.88 -0.44 -19.52
N PRO A 48 -9.17 0.14 -18.34
CA PRO A 48 -10.16 -0.40 -17.41
C PRO A 48 -11.60 -0.29 -17.94
N ILE A 49 -11.98 0.79 -18.62
CA ILE A 49 -13.31 0.90 -19.26
C ILE A 49 -13.47 -0.20 -20.31
N GLY A 50 -12.42 -0.50 -21.09
CA GLY A 50 -12.43 -1.57 -22.09
C GLY A 50 -12.57 -2.98 -21.50
N LEU A 51 -12.12 -3.20 -20.25
CA LEU A 51 -12.11 -4.52 -19.61
C LEU A 51 -13.35 -4.81 -18.77
N VAL A 52 -13.83 -3.83 -17.99
CA VAL A 52 -14.90 -4.01 -16.98
C VAL A 52 -16.01 -2.96 -17.09
N GLY A 53 -15.98 -2.10 -18.10
CA GLY A 53 -17.01 -1.08 -18.33
C GLY A 53 -16.93 0.14 -17.41
N SER A 54 -15.96 0.20 -16.50
CA SER A 54 -15.74 1.32 -15.59
C SER A 54 -14.25 1.50 -15.29
N LYS A 55 -13.83 2.73 -14.96
CA LYS A 55 -12.44 3.06 -14.62
C LYS A 55 -12.12 2.64 -13.19
N GLN A 56 -11.51 1.46 -13.02
CA GLN A 56 -11.19 0.90 -11.70
C GLN A 56 -9.97 -0.03 -11.73
N ALA A 57 -9.37 -0.26 -10.57
CA ALA A 57 -8.28 -1.22 -10.35
C ALA A 57 -8.31 -1.71 -8.88
N PRO A 58 -7.84 -2.94 -8.58
CA PRO A 58 -7.33 -3.95 -9.51
C PRO A 58 -8.44 -4.57 -10.37
N ILE A 59 -8.09 -4.99 -11.59
CA ILE A 59 -8.91 -5.81 -12.48
C ILE A 59 -8.10 -7.08 -12.76
N PHE A 60 -8.67 -8.25 -12.50
CA PHE A 60 -8.06 -9.53 -12.85
C PHE A 60 -8.83 -10.15 -14.02
N VAL A 61 -8.08 -10.70 -14.98
CA VAL A 61 -8.63 -11.32 -16.19
C VAL A 61 -8.01 -12.72 -16.33
N PRO A 62 -8.75 -13.80 -16.00
CA PRO A 62 -8.28 -15.16 -16.21
C PRO A 62 -8.33 -15.56 -17.70
N VAL A 63 -7.55 -16.57 -18.11
CA VAL A 63 -7.52 -17.06 -19.50
C VAL A 63 -8.87 -17.70 -19.84
N GLY A 64 -9.63 -17.06 -20.74
CA GLY A 64 -10.94 -17.56 -21.20
C GLY A 64 -12.14 -17.15 -20.33
N GLU A 65 -11.95 -16.29 -19.34
CA GLU A 65 -13.00 -15.87 -18.39
C GLU A 65 -13.21 -14.34 -18.38
N LYS A 66 -14.28 -13.89 -17.71
CA LYS A 66 -14.67 -12.48 -17.66
C LYS A 66 -13.89 -11.70 -16.59
N PRO A 67 -13.51 -10.44 -16.86
CA PRO A 67 -12.90 -9.54 -15.87
C PRO A 67 -13.82 -9.18 -14.68
N PHE A 68 -13.26 -8.92 -13.49
CA PHE A 68 -14.03 -8.57 -12.28
C PHE A 68 -13.66 -7.21 -11.61
N PRO A 69 -14.65 -6.30 -11.35
CA PRO A 69 -14.58 -5.02 -10.57
C PRO A 69 -14.52 -5.09 -9.02
N GLU A 70 -14.14 -4.00 -8.31
CA GLU A 70 -14.77 -3.44 -7.06
C GLU A 70 -13.99 -2.22 -6.42
N SER A 71 -14.67 -1.16 -5.90
CA SER A 71 -14.28 -0.34 -4.69
C SER A 71 -14.89 1.08 -4.48
N TRP A 72 -15.48 1.79 -5.47
CA TRP A 72 -15.72 3.25 -5.31
C TRP A 72 -17.04 3.70 -4.66
N ASP A 73 -18.15 2.95 -4.74
CA ASP A 73 -19.42 3.33 -4.10
C ASP A 73 -19.35 3.29 -2.55
N VAL A 74 -18.39 2.52 -2.02
CA VAL A 74 -18.11 2.41 -0.58
C VAL A 74 -17.50 3.69 0.00
N VAL A 75 -16.76 4.48 -0.79
CA VAL A 75 -16.00 5.64 -0.28
C VAL A 75 -16.93 6.76 0.18
N ASN A 76 -17.95 7.11 -0.61
CA ASN A 76 -18.84 8.24 -0.30
C ASN A 76 -19.77 7.96 0.89
N GLU A 77 -20.22 6.71 1.09
CA GLU A 77 -21.06 6.35 2.24
C GLU A 77 -20.29 6.23 3.56
N ASN A 78 -18.97 5.98 3.52
CA ASN A 78 -18.14 5.81 4.73
C ASN A 78 -17.47 7.10 5.22
N LEU A 79 -17.40 8.16 4.41
CA LEU A 79 -16.90 9.46 4.87
C LEU A 79 -17.70 9.99 6.08
N ALA A 80 -19.01 9.78 6.10
CA ALA A 80 -19.88 10.16 7.23
C ALA A 80 -19.63 9.36 8.53
N LYS A 81 -19.04 8.16 8.44
CA LYS A 81 -18.69 7.28 9.58
C LYS A 81 -17.22 7.36 9.97
N SER A 82 -16.48 8.27 9.32
CA SER A 82 -15.02 8.35 9.45
C SER A 82 -14.55 8.57 10.89
N PRO A 83 -15.18 9.43 11.73
CA PRO A 83 -14.76 9.59 13.12
C PRO A 83 -14.86 8.30 13.95
N GLU A 84 -15.96 7.54 13.79
CA GLU A 84 -16.18 6.29 14.52
C GLU A 84 -15.22 5.19 14.05
N ILE A 85 -14.98 5.10 12.74
CA ILE A 85 -14.03 4.14 12.17
C ILE A 85 -12.60 4.49 12.61
N VAL A 86 -12.21 5.76 12.62
CA VAL A 86 -10.90 6.21 13.13
C VAL A 86 -10.73 5.82 14.60
N LYS A 87 -11.77 5.98 15.44
CA LYS A 87 -11.73 5.54 16.83
C LYS A 87 -11.51 4.02 16.95
N GLN A 88 -12.18 3.23 16.12
CA GLN A 88 -11.99 1.77 16.08
C GLN A 88 -10.58 1.41 15.62
N VAL A 89 -10.06 2.07 14.57
CA VAL A 89 -8.68 1.90 14.11
C VAL A 89 -7.70 2.20 15.23
N ASN A 90 -7.85 3.32 15.95
CA ASN A 90 -6.96 3.68 17.06
C ASN A 90 -6.97 2.63 18.18
N GLN A 91 -8.12 2.00 18.43
CA GLN A 91 -8.22 0.91 19.40
C GLN A 91 -7.51 -0.36 18.89
N LEU A 92 -7.74 -0.74 17.63
CA LEU A 92 -7.09 -1.90 17.00
C LEU A 92 -5.58 -1.73 16.89
N LEU A 93 -5.08 -0.50 16.67
CA LEU A 93 -3.64 -0.24 16.65
C LEU A 93 -3.00 -0.46 18.02
N LYS A 94 -3.69 -0.12 19.12
CA LYS A 94 -3.22 -0.42 20.49
C LYS A 94 -3.17 -1.91 20.77
N GLU A 95 -4.14 -2.66 20.28
CA GLU A 95 -4.14 -4.13 20.38
C GLU A 95 -3.02 -4.74 19.53
N LEU A 96 -2.82 -4.23 18.31
CA LEU A 96 -1.75 -4.65 17.42
C LEU A 96 -0.35 -4.45 18.03
N GLU A 97 -0.10 -3.34 18.72
CA GLU A 97 1.17 -3.08 19.41
C GLU A 97 1.57 -4.24 20.35
N LEU A 98 0.58 -4.82 21.04
CA LEU A 98 0.80 -5.94 21.96
C LEU A 98 1.04 -7.27 21.23
N MET A 99 0.59 -7.39 19.97
CA MET A 99 0.75 -8.59 19.15
C MET A 99 2.09 -8.64 18.42
N LEU A 100 2.71 -7.49 18.15
CA LEU A 100 4.02 -7.44 17.52
C LEU A 100 5.07 -8.10 18.42
N HIS A 101 5.87 -9.01 17.88
CA HIS A 101 7.02 -9.55 18.59
C HIS A 101 8.03 -8.44 18.94
N SER A 102 8.43 -7.64 17.96
CA SER A 102 9.36 -6.51 18.14
C SER A 102 8.88 -5.29 17.35
N ASN A 103 9.58 -4.16 17.47
CA ASN A 103 9.32 -3.00 16.62
C ASN A 103 9.76 -3.21 15.16
N HIS A 104 10.45 -4.32 14.83
CA HIS A 104 10.90 -4.61 13.45
C HIS A 104 10.33 -5.91 12.89
N SER A 105 9.51 -6.64 13.66
CA SER A 105 8.94 -7.91 13.23
C SER A 105 7.62 -8.24 13.95
N VAL A 106 6.66 -8.74 13.17
CA VAL A 106 5.39 -9.31 13.64
C VAL A 106 5.67 -10.59 14.43
N ASN A 107 6.53 -11.45 13.89
CA ASN A 107 6.90 -12.74 14.48
C ASN A 107 8.35 -12.72 14.99
N ALA A 108 8.83 -13.86 15.52
CA ALA A 108 10.21 -14.02 16.00
C ALA A 108 11.26 -13.75 14.90
N GLU A 109 10.90 -14.00 13.64
CA GLU A 109 11.73 -13.73 12.48
C GLU A 109 10.93 -12.97 11.43
N LEU A 110 11.65 -12.26 10.55
CA LEU A 110 11.07 -11.55 9.42
C LEU A 110 10.30 -12.53 8.51
N SER A 111 9.02 -12.28 8.30
CA SER A 111 8.12 -13.13 7.53
C SER A 111 7.30 -12.34 6.49
N TYR A 112 6.45 -13.04 5.76
CA TYR A 112 5.49 -12.42 4.84
C TYR A 112 4.51 -11.49 5.57
N ASP A 113 4.21 -11.78 6.84
CA ASP A 113 3.26 -11.01 7.64
C ASP A 113 3.73 -9.58 7.83
N ASP A 114 5.05 -9.36 7.95
CA ASP A 114 5.64 -8.03 8.03
C ASP A 114 5.36 -7.19 6.78
N LEU A 115 5.51 -7.82 5.60
CA LEU A 115 5.29 -7.18 4.32
C LEU A 115 3.80 -6.87 4.10
N ASP A 116 2.92 -7.81 4.43
CA ASP A 116 1.47 -7.63 4.32
C ASP A 116 1.00 -6.53 5.27
N LEU A 117 1.43 -6.58 6.53
CA LEU A 117 1.07 -5.60 7.55
C LEU A 117 1.56 -4.20 7.18
N PHE A 118 2.83 -4.05 6.79
CA PHE A 118 3.37 -2.75 6.36
C PHE A 118 2.55 -2.16 5.20
N GLY A 119 2.23 -2.95 4.17
CA GLY A 119 1.46 -2.49 3.03
C GLY A 119 0.07 -1.95 3.42
N ARG A 120 -0.56 -2.55 4.44
CA ARG A 120 -1.85 -2.09 4.97
C ARG A 120 -1.71 -0.85 5.84
N LEU A 121 -0.78 -0.86 6.79
CA LEU A 121 -0.57 0.24 7.73
C LEU A 121 -0.09 1.51 7.02
N ARG A 122 0.73 1.38 5.97
CA ARG A 122 1.15 2.54 5.16
C ARG A 122 -0.05 3.30 4.62
N GLY A 123 -1.10 2.61 4.14
CA GLY A 123 -2.31 3.27 3.67
C GLY A 123 -3.00 4.12 4.75
N LEU A 124 -2.96 3.67 6.01
CA LEU A 124 -3.55 4.40 7.14
C LEU A 124 -2.79 5.69 7.48
N THR A 125 -1.51 5.84 7.07
CA THR A 125 -0.76 7.10 7.27
C THR A 125 -1.34 8.28 6.49
N LEU A 126 -2.24 8.02 5.54
CA LEU A 126 -3.00 9.05 4.83
C LEU A 126 -4.22 9.55 5.63
N VAL A 127 -4.68 8.78 6.63
CA VAL A 127 -5.94 9.03 7.34
C VAL A 127 -5.71 9.95 8.52
N LYS A 128 -6.34 11.14 8.51
CA LYS A 128 -6.29 12.09 9.62
C LYS A 128 -6.95 11.51 10.88
N GLY A 129 -6.38 11.82 12.05
CA GLY A 129 -6.91 11.42 13.35
C GLY A 129 -6.50 10.02 13.80
N VAL A 130 -5.74 9.28 12.98
CA VAL A 130 -5.11 8.03 13.43
C VAL A 130 -4.04 8.34 14.47
N GLU A 131 -4.15 7.71 15.63
CA GLU A 131 -3.18 7.76 16.72
C GLU A 131 -2.25 6.56 16.60
N TRP A 132 -0.94 6.82 16.46
CA TRP A 132 0.05 5.77 16.27
C TRP A 132 0.71 5.39 17.61
N PRO A 133 0.53 4.15 18.10
CA PRO A 133 1.30 3.66 19.23
C PRO A 133 2.78 3.51 18.86
N THR A 134 3.67 3.72 19.84
CA THR A 134 5.11 3.87 19.61
C THR A 134 5.71 2.70 18.82
N LYS A 135 5.44 1.45 19.25
CA LYS A 135 6.02 0.26 18.60
C LYS A 135 5.55 0.09 17.14
N VAL A 136 4.30 0.46 16.86
CA VAL A 136 3.71 0.39 15.51
C VAL A 136 4.28 1.49 14.61
N ARG A 137 4.52 2.69 15.18
CA ARG A 137 5.13 3.80 14.46
C ARG A 137 6.56 3.47 14.04
N GLU A 138 7.36 2.94 14.97
CA GLU A 138 8.74 2.50 14.72
C GLU A 138 8.79 1.39 13.65
N PHE A 139 7.86 0.43 13.71
CA PHE A 139 7.71 -0.60 12.68
C PHE A 139 7.50 -0.01 11.28
N LEU A 140 6.57 0.94 11.15
CA LEU A 140 6.32 1.60 9.87
C LEU A 140 7.54 2.38 9.37
N GLU A 141 8.26 3.07 10.25
CA GLU A 141 9.45 3.84 9.88
C GLU A 141 10.59 2.92 9.41
N TYR A 142 10.84 1.82 10.13
CA TYR A 142 11.84 0.84 9.76
C TYR A 142 11.59 0.27 8.34
N PHE A 143 10.36 -0.17 8.04
CA PHE A 143 10.04 -0.73 6.72
C PHE A 143 9.93 0.34 5.62
N SER A 144 9.56 1.57 5.97
CA SER A 144 9.60 2.72 5.05
C SER A 144 11.04 2.99 4.61
N GLU A 145 11.98 3.06 5.55
CA GLU A 145 13.40 3.30 5.26
C GLU A 145 14.03 2.12 4.53
N ALA A 146 13.85 0.90 5.06
CA ALA A 146 14.46 -0.31 4.49
C ALA A 146 13.92 -0.65 3.08
N GLY A 147 12.66 -0.32 2.81
CA GLY A 147 12.01 -0.55 1.52
C GLY A 147 12.12 0.61 0.54
N ASP A 148 12.66 1.76 0.96
CA ASP A 148 12.55 3.04 0.26
C ASP A 148 11.10 3.29 -0.20
N VAL A 149 10.14 3.14 0.72
CA VAL A 149 8.70 3.32 0.46
C VAL A 149 8.16 4.43 1.36
N PRO A 150 8.14 5.69 0.89
CA PRO A 150 7.73 6.83 1.70
C PRO A 150 6.32 6.69 2.24
N LEU A 151 6.11 7.12 3.49
CA LEU A 151 4.81 7.20 4.13
C LEU A 151 4.03 8.43 3.64
N TYR A 152 2.71 8.45 3.88
CA TYR A 152 1.85 9.55 3.42
C TYR A 152 1.74 10.73 4.38
N ASP A 153 2.44 10.67 5.52
CA ASP A 153 2.39 11.69 6.57
C ASP A 153 2.60 13.13 6.02
N ASN A 154 3.46 13.28 5.01
CA ASN A 154 3.78 14.57 4.38
C ASN A 154 2.85 14.99 3.23
N VAL A 155 1.96 14.11 2.79
CA VAL A 155 1.03 14.32 1.66
C VAL A 155 -0.31 14.84 2.16
N VAL A 156 -0.67 14.56 3.41
CA VAL A 156 -1.91 15.04 4.05
C VAL A 156 -1.80 16.56 4.31
N LYS A 157 -2.09 17.37 3.28
CA LYS A 157 -2.19 18.83 3.39
C LYS A 157 -3.65 19.28 3.27
N ILE A 158 -4.14 19.82 4.39
CA ILE A 158 -5.41 20.58 4.58
C ILE A 158 -6.68 19.74 4.55
#